data_AF-A0A9E5TIK7-F1
#
_entry.id   AF-A0A9E5TIK7-F1
#
_cell.length_a   1.000
_cell.length_b   1.000
_cell.length_c   1.000
_cell.angle_alpha   90.00
_cell.angle_beta   90.00
_cell.angle_gamma   90.00
#
_symmetry.space_group_name_H-M   'P 1'
#
loop_
_entity.id
_entity.type
_entity.pdbx_description
1 polymer ?
#
loop_
_entity_poly.entity_id
_entity_poly.type
_entity_poly.pdbx_seq_one_letter_code
_entity_poly.pdbx_strand_id
1 'polypeptide(L)'
;GKAIPLPTQQVEDIRERLFEPMGASRSVPWQEFEDVLQRILTEGMGPVRSAWGMERARQNLDALEKWKNQVQARDYHDLCRVQEIYNMVTVARCMLTAAMFREESRFGQCHNRLDFPETDDRGWLGQVLVHRNEEGEAQAMFLPLLDSR
;
A
#
# COMPACT_ATOMS: atom_id res chain seq x y z
N GLY A 1 -0.27 -7.11 35.79
CA GLY A 1 -1.56 -6.68 35.21
C GLY A 1 -2.36 -7.91 34.84
N LYS A 2 -3.70 -7.89 34.99
CA LYS A 2 -4.55 -8.99 34.50
C LYS A 2 -4.54 -8.95 32.96
N ALA A 3 -4.31 -10.09 32.32
CA ALA A 3 -4.44 -10.20 30.87
C ALA A 3 -5.87 -9.86 30.45
N ILE A 4 -6.03 -9.04 29.42
CA ILE A 4 -7.32 -8.76 28.82
C ILE A 4 -7.71 -10.03 28.03
N PRO A 5 -8.85 -10.69 28.33
CA PRO A 5 -9.27 -11.87 27.59
C PRO A 5 -9.59 -11.49 26.14
N LEU A 6 -9.00 -12.23 25.20
CA LEU A 6 -9.23 -12.02 23.77
C LEU A 6 -10.54 -12.71 23.34
N PRO A 7 -11.40 -12.07 22.54
CA PRO A 7 -12.59 -12.71 21.98
C PRO A 7 -12.20 -13.91 21.11
N THR A 8 -12.74 -15.10 21.39
CA THR A 8 -12.39 -16.34 20.68
C THR A 8 -12.69 -16.26 19.19
N GLN A 9 -13.82 -15.66 18.80
CA GLN A 9 -14.18 -15.51 17.39
C GLN A 9 -13.13 -14.72 16.60
N GLN A 10 -12.64 -13.61 17.17
CA GLN A 10 -11.60 -12.79 16.53
C GLN A 10 -10.31 -13.58 16.29
N VAL A 11 -9.95 -14.47 17.21
CA VAL A 11 -8.76 -15.32 17.07
C VAL A 11 -8.95 -16.32 15.92
N GLU A 12 -10.12 -16.95 15.83
CA GLU A 12 -10.43 -17.88 14.76
C GLU A 12 -10.46 -17.19 13.38
N ASP A 13 -11.10 -16.02 13.27
CA ASP A 13 -11.17 -15.27 12.00
C ASP A 13 -9.76 -14.88 11.50
N ILE A 14 -8.89 -14.44 12.43
CA ILE A 14 -7.50 -14.12 12.11
C ILE A 14 -6.75 -15.38 11.69
N ARG A 15 -6.95 -16.49 12.39
CA ARG A 15 -6.30 -17.77 12.07
C ARG A 15 -6.70 -18.25 10.68
N GLU A 16 -7.99 -18.28 10.37
CA GLU A 16 -8.49 -18.67 9.05
C GLU A 16 -7.86 -17.79 7.97
N ARG A 17 -7.93 -16.47 8.10
CA ARG A 17 -7.33 -15.52 7.12
C ARG A 17 -5.81 -15.68 6.97
N LEU A 18 -5.10 -15.92 8.07
CA LEU A 18 -3.64 -16.09 8.04
C LEU A 18 -3.23 -17.36 7.30
N PHE A 19 -3.96 -18.45 7.48
CA PHE A 19 -3.64 -19.77 6.93
C PHE A 19 -4.25 -20.05 5.56
N GLU A 20 -5.20 -19.22 5.11
CA GLU A 20 -5.88 -19.35 3.83
C GLU A 20 -4.94 -19.50 2.60
N PRO A 21 -3.74 -18.87 2.54
CA PRO A 21 -2.76 -19.10 1.47
C PRO A 21 -2.20 -20.53 1.37
N MET A 22 -2.35 -21.36 2.39
CA MET A 22 -1.94 -22.77 2.36
C MET A 22 -2.97 -23.69 1.69
N GLY A 23 -4.09 -23.13 1.18
CA GLY A 23 -5.12 -23.87 0.46
C GLY A 23 -4.62 -24.53 -0.83
N ALA A 24 -5.16 -25.72 -1.14
CA ALA A 24 -4.69 -26.57 -2.24
C ALA A 24 -4.99 -26.04 -3.66
N SER A 25 -5.86 -25.04 -3.83
CA SER A 25 -6.33 -24.54 -5.13
C SER A 25 -5.56 -23.31 -5.65
N ARG A 26 -4.39 -23.01 -5.09
CA ARG A 26 -3.58 -21.83 -5.40
C ARG A 26 -2.42 -22.22 -6.33
N SER A 27 -2.10 -21.35 -7.29
CA SER A 27 -1.17 -21.68 -8.39
C SER A 27 -0.04 -20.67 -8.60
N VAL A 28 -0.10 -19.50 -7.97
CA VAL A 28 0.89 -18.43 -8.18
C VAL A 28 1.97 -18.51 -7.10
N PRO A 29 3.26 -18.68 -7.46
CA PRO A 29 4.37 -18.53 -6.52
C PRO A 29 4.40 -17.12 -5.94
N TRP A 30 4.67 -16.98 -4.64
CA TRP A 30 4.69 -15.67 -3.99
C TRP A 30 5.75 -14.73 -4.58
N GLN A 31 6.86 -15.27 -5.08
CA GLN A 31 7.94 -14.53 -5.72
C GLN A 31 7.44 -13.81 -6.98
N GLU A 32 6.64 -14.48 -7.82
CA GLU A 32 6.10 -13.86 -9.03
C GLU A 32 5.16 -12.70 -8.71
N PHE A 33 4.33 -12.86 -7.68
CA PHE A 33 3.45 -11.80 -7.22
C PHE A 33 4.25 -10.60 -6.68
N GLU A 34 5.29 -10.87 -5.89
CA GLU A 34 6.18 -9.83 -5.37
C GLU A 34 6.92 -9.09 -6.49
N ASP A 35 7.50 -9.82 -7.45
CA ASP A 35 8.23 -9.25 -8.59
C ASP A 35 7.32 -8.29 -9.39
N VAL A 36 6.07 -8.69 -9.63
CA VAL A 36 5.10 -7.82 -10.32
C VAL A 36 4.78 -6.59 -9.48
N LEU A 37 4.55 -6.73 -8.17
CA LEU A 37 4.32 -5.60 -7.26
C LEU A 37 5.48 -4.60 -7.28
N GLN A 38 6.72 -5.10 -7.17
CA GLN A 38 7.93 -4.26 -7.17
C GLN A 38 8.09 -3.51 -8.50
N ARG A 39 7.78 -4.15 -9.64
CA ARG A 39 7.83 -3.51 -10.96
C ARG A 39 6.80 -2.41 -11.11
N ILE A 40 5.56 -2.65 -10.66
CA ILE A 40 4.49 -1.64 -10.67
C ILE A 40 4.94 -0.39 -9.91
N LEU A 41 5.49 -0.57 -8.71
CA LEU A 41 5.95 0.55 -7.88
C LEU A 41 7.19 1.23 -8.45
N THR A 42 8.12 0.48 -9.02
CA THR A 42 9.31 1.05 -9.65
C THR A 42 8.94 1.94 -10.84
N GLU A 43 8.00 1.50 -11.68
CA GLU A 43 7.55 2.24 -12.86
C GLU A 43 6.72 3.48 -12.51
N GLY A 44 5.80 3.40 -11.53
CA GLY A 44 4.88 4.50 -11.22
C GLY A 44 5.31 5.40 -10.06
N MET A 45 6.15 4.90 -9.16
CA MET A 45 6.50 5.54 -7.89
C MET A 45 8.01 5.69 -7.67
N GLY A 46 8.81 5.56 -8.74
CA GLY A 46 10.24 5.83 -8.75
C GLY A 46 10.59 7.30 -8.41
N PRO A 47 11.88 7.69 -8.55
CA PRO A 47 12.35 9.02 -8.14
C PRO A 47 11.62 10.19 -8.81
N VAL A 48 11.17 9.99 -10.05
CA VAL A 48 10.45 10.97 -10.85
C VAL A 48 9.05 10.42 -11.12
N ARG A 49 8.01 11.23 -10.85
CA ARG A 49 6.61 10.84 -10.93
C ARG A 49 5.84 11.76 -11.88
N SER A 50 4.80 11.23 -12.49
CA SER A 50 3.81 12.01 -13.25
C SER A 50 2.42 11.47 -12.94
N ALA A 51 1.38 12.30 -13.08
CA ALA A 51 -0.01 11.83 -12.92
C ALA A 51 -0.30 10.57 -13.76
N TRP A 52 0.18 10.53 -15.01
CA TRP A 52 -0.02 9.38 -15.89
C TRP A 52 0.66 8.10 -15.37
N GLY A 53 1.91 8.19 -14.93
CA GLY A 53 2.66 7.03 -14.42
C GLY A 53 2.05 6.47 -13.14
N MET A 54 1.64 7.36 -12.23
CA MET A 54 0.98 6.97 -10.99
C MET A 54 -0.40 6.35 -11.23
N GLU A 55 -1.20 6.92 -12.13
CA GLU A 55 -2.51 6.36 -12.48
C GLU A 55 -2.38 4.97 -13.13
N ARG A 56 -1.40 4.77 -14.01
CA ARG A 56 -1.10 3.44 -14.56
C ARG A 56 -0.68 2.45 -13.46
N ALA A 57 0.14 2.87 -12.50
CA ALA A 57 0.49 2.03 -11.36
C ALA A 57 -0.72 1.69 -10.49
N ARG A 58 -1.67 2.63 -10.30
CA ARG A 58 -2.93 2.40 -9.57
C ARG A 58 -3.75 1.30 -10.25
N GLN A 59 -3.96 1.43 -11.56
CA GLN A 59 -4.70 0.45 -12.35
C GLN A 59 -4.03 -0.94 -12.34
N ASN A 60 -2.70 -0.98 -12.45
CA ASN A 60 -1.95 -2.23 -12.39
C ASN A 60 -2.02 -2.86 -10.99
N LEU A 61 -1.99 -2.06 -9.92
CA LEU A 61 -2.14 -2.55 -8.55
C LEU A 61 -3.54 -3.12 -8.31
N ASP A 62 -4.59 -2.45 -8.80
CA ASP A 62 -5.98 -2.95 -8.78
C ASP A 62 -6.11 -4.28 -9.54
N ALA A 63 -5.40 -4.43 -10.65
CA ALA A 63 -5.36 -5.67 -11.41
C ALA A 63 -4.61 -6.78 -10.66
N LEU A 64 -3.47 -6.47 -10.05
CA LEU A 64 -2.66 -7.42 -9.27
C LEU A 64 -3.41 -7.93 -8.04
N GLU A 65 -4.15 -7.09 -7.33
CA GLU A 65 -4.88 -7.48 -6.12
C GLU A 65 -5.95 -8.56 -6.40
N LYS A 66 -6.50 -8.63 -7.63
CA LYS A 66 -7.41 -9.72 -8.05
C LYS A 66 -6.74 -11.10 -8.03
N TRP A 67 -5.41 -11.14 -8.13
CA TRP A 67 -4.62 -12.38 -8.08
C TRP A 67 -4.19 -12.77 -6.67
N LYS A 68 -4.47 -11.93 -5.66
CA LYS A 68 -4.06 -12.16 -4.27
C LYS A 68 -4.49 -13.53 -3.74
N ASN A 69 -5.69 -13.98 -4.11
CA ASN A 69 -6.27 -15.25 -3.68
C ASN A 69 -5.71 -16.47 -4.45
N GLN A 70 -4.79 -16.26 -5.40
CA GLN A 70 -4.12 -17.33 -6.15
C GLN A 70 -2.70 -17.59 -5.64
N VAL A 71 -2.19 -16.75 -4.73
CA VAL A 71 -0.81 -16.83 -4.22
C VAL A 71 -0.66 -17.98 -3.22
N GLN A 72 0.19 -18.95 -3.52
CA GLN A 72 0.36 -20.16 -2.72
C GLN A 72 1.45 -20.00 -1.65
N ALA A 73 1.18 -20.52 -0.44
CA ALA A 73 2.17 -20.81 0.58
C ALA A 73 2.31 -22.32 0.77
N ARG A 74 3.51 -22.87 0.57
CA ARG A 74 3.76 -24.33 0.67
C ARG A 74 4.16 -24.78 2.07
N ASP A 75 4.73 -23.87 2.85
CA ASP A 75 5.16 -24.09 4.22
C ASP A 75 4.99 -22.79 5.05
N TYR A 76 5.39 -22.85 6.32
CA TYR A 76 5.27 -21.70 7.24
C TYR A 76 6.20 -20.52 6.87
N HIS A 77 7.32 -20.77 6.20
CA HIS A 77 8.20 -19.70 5.73
C HIS A 77 7.53 -18.96 4.56
N ASP A 78 7.03 -19.69 3.56
CA ASP A 78 6.26 -19.13 2.47
C ASP A 78 5.00 -18.41 3.00
N LEU A 79 4.34 -18.93 4.04
CA LEU A 79 3.20 -18.27 4.68
C LEU A 79 3.57 -16.88 5.21
N CYS A 80 4.71 -16.78 5.90
CA CYS A 80 5.24 -15.50 6.38
C CYS A 80 5.44 -14.52 5.21
N ARG A 81 6.07 -14.98 4.13
CA ARG A 81 6.31 -14.17 2.92
C ARG A 81 5.02 -13.68 2.27
N VAL A 82 4.02 -14.55 2.13
CA VAL A 82 2.72 -14.16 1.57
C VAL A 82 2.04 -13.08 2.40
N GLN A 83 2.09 -13.18 3.73
CA GLN A 83 1.52 -12.15 4.61
C GLN A 83 2.29 -10.82 4.52
N GLU A 84 3.63 -10.86 4.41
CA GLU A 84 4.46 -9.68 4.15
C GLU A 84 4.05 -8.99 2.84
N ILE A 85 3.86 -9.77 1.77
CA ILE A 85 3.41 -9.25 0.47
C ILE A 85 2.04 -8.59 0.56
N TYR A 86 1.09 -9.17 1.30
CA TYR A 86 -0.23 -8.58 1.50
C TYR A 86 -0.15 -7.24 2.24
N ASN A 87 0.78 -7.10 3.17
CA ASN A 87 1.07 -5.83 3.83
C ASN A 87 1.72 -4.83 2.85
N MET A 88 2.65 -5.28 2.01
CA MET A 88 3.27 -4.44 0.98
C MET A 88 2.24 -3.88 0.00
N VAL A 89 1.26 -4.67 -0.45
CA VAL A 89 0.15 -4.17 -1.30
C VAL A 89 -0.64 -3.07 -0.60
N THR A 90 -0.88 -3.21 0.71
CA THR A 90 -1.60 -2.19 1.50
C THR A 90 -0.78 -0.90 1.59
N VAL A 91 0.52 -1.01 1.91
CA VAL A 91 1.43 0.15 1.99
C VAL A 91 1.60 0.82 0.64
N ALA A 92 1.73 0.03 -0.43
CA ALA A 92 1.79 0.50 -1.81
C ALA A 92 0.60 1.39 -2.17
N ARG A 93 -0.62 0.94 -1.83
CA ARG A 93 -1.84 1.71 -2.04
C ARG A 93 -1.81 3.02 -1.24
N CYS A 94 -1.42 2.98 0.03
CA CYS A 94 -1.29 4.20 0.83
C CYS A 94 -0.28 5.20 0.24
N MET A 95 0.90 4.72 -0.18
CA MET A 95 1.94 5.56 -0.78
C MET A 95 1.46 6.21 -2.07
N LEU A 96 0.80 5.43 -2.94
CA LEU A 96 0.28 5.92 -4.21
C LEU A 96 -0.85 6.93 -4.01
N THR A 97 -1.81 6.65 -3.13
CA THR A 97 -2.89 7.59 -2.76
C THR A 97 -2.30 8.91 -2.25
N ALA A 98 -1.31 8.86 -1.36
CA ALA A 98 -0.66 10.06 -0.83
C ALA A 98 0.08 10.86 -1.91
N ALA A 99 0.81 10.17 -2.80
CA ALA A 99 1.59 10.83 -3.85
C ALA A 99 0.74 11.41 -4.97
N MET A 100 -0.39 10.78 -5.30
CA MET A 100 -1.35 11.33 -6.26
C MET A 100 -2.07 12.55 -5.68
N PHE A 101 -2.44 12.50 -4.39
CA PHE A 101 -3.10 13.60 -3.70
C PHE A 101 -2.21 14.84 -3.59
N ARG A 102 -0.91 14.68 -3.31
CA ARG A 102 0.04 15.80 -3.23
C ARG A 102 0.40 16.34 -4.62
N GLU A 103 0.01 17.58 -4.88
CA GLU A 103 0.24 18.30 -6.15
C GLU A 103 1.36 19.35 -6.00
N GLU A 104 2.55 18.91 -5.56
CA GLU A 104 3.79 19.70 -5.53
C GLU A 104 5.00 18.78 -5.68
N SER A 105 6.19 19.34 -5.77
CA SER A 105 7.45 18.61 -5.57
C SER A 105 8.13 19.06 -4.29
N ARG A 106 8.48 18.11 -3.42
CA ARG A 106 9.15 18.37 -2.14
C ARG A 106 10.09 17.22 -1.78
N PHE A 107 11.13 17.52 -1.00
CA PHE A 107 12.11 16.53 -0.54
C PHE A 107 12.94 15.89 -1.68
N GLY A 108 13.13 16.62 -2.78
CA GLY A 108 13.96 16.18 -3.90
C GLY A 108 13.47 14.88 -4.52
N GLN A 109 14.33 13.86 -4.60
CA GLN A 109 14.02 12.57 -5.25
C GLN A 109 12.95 11.75 -4.52
N CYS A 110 12.63 12.08 -3.27
CA CYS A 110 11.61 11.36 -2.51
C CYS A 110 10.20 11.63 -3.06
N HIS A 111 9.90 12.87 -3.50
CA HIS A 111 8.63 13.26 -4.10
C HIS A 111 8.82 14.37 -5.14
N ASN A 112 9.23 13.97 -6.34
CA ASN A 112 9.36 14.85 -7.50
C ASN A 112 8.27 14.55 -8.54
N ARG A 113 7.35 15.50 -8.76
CA ARG A 113 6.24 15.48 -9.70
C ARG A 113 6.59 16.31 -10.93
N LEU A 114 6.68 15.69 -12.11
CA LEU A 114 6.96 16.40 -13.37
C LEU A 114 5.87 17.39 -13.77
N ASP A 115 4.63 17.10 -13.39
CA ASP A 115 3.45 17.91 -13.63
C ASP A 115 3.21 18.97 -12.55
N PHE A 116 3.92 18.89 -11.41
CA PHE A 116 3.95 19.89 -10.35
C PHE A 116 5.40 20.07 -9.84
N PRO A 117 6.29 20.66 -10.65
CA PRO A 117 7.74 20.61 -10.40
C PRO A 117 8.22 21.48 -9.24
N GLU A 118 7.41 22.45 -8.82
CA GLU A 118 7.77 23.41 -7.78
C GLU A 118 7.28 22.96 -6.41
N THR A 119 7.99 23.39 -5.36
CA THR A 119 7.50 23.30 -3.98
C THR A 119 6.46 24.39 -3.75
N ASP A 120 5.33 24.03 -3.12
CA ASP A 120 4.24 24.96 -2.82
C ASP A 120 3.93 24.97 -1.31
N ASP A 121 4.57 25.88 -0.58
CA ASP A 121 4.32 26.06 0.85
C ASP A 121 2.93 26.66 1.14
N ARG A 122 2.26 27.30 0.17
CA ARG A 122 0.92 27.87 0.40
C ARG A 122 -0.15 26.79 0.42
N GLY A 123 -0.05 25.81 -0.47
CA GLY A 123 -0.98 24.68 -0.57
C GLY A 123 -0.58 23.47 0.27
N TRP A 124 0.72 23.18 0.40
CA TRP A 124 1.21 21.85 0.78
C TRP A 124 2.19 21.82 1.98
N LEU A 125 2.34 22.93 2.71
CA LEU A 125 3.10 22.96 3.98
C LEU A 125 2.34 22.22 5.10
N GLY A 126 2.47 20.90 5.10
CA GLY A 126 1.68 20.02 5.95
C GLY A 126 1.98 18.54 5.73
N GLN A 127 1.26 17.72 6.49
CA GLN A 127 1.30 16.26 6.38
C GLN A 127 0.13 15.77 5.52
N VAL A 128 0.40 14.79 4.66
CA VAL A 128 -0.66 14.02 4.01
C VAL A 128 -0.92 12.80 4.87
N LEU A 129 -2.13 12.71 5.40
CA LEU A 129 -2.59 11.57 6.18
C LEU A 129 -3.37 10.65 5.26
N VAL A 130 -3.10 9.34 5.37
CA VAL A 130 -3.87 8.32 4.66
C VAL A 130 -4.61 7.48 5.68
N HIS A 131 -5.93 7.37 5.53
CA HIS A 131 -6.76 6.51 6.34
C HIS A 131 -7.57 5.57 5.46
N ARG A 132 -8.12 4.52 6.08
CA ARG A 132 -9.08 3.62 5.42
C ARG A 132 -10.48 4.15 5.66
N ASN A 133 -11.31 4.23 4.62
CA ASN A 133 -12.73 4.59 4.76
C ASN A 133 -13.58 3.35 5.15
N GLU A 134 -14.90 3.55 5.31
CA GLU A 134 -15.84 2.48 5.66
C GLU A 134 -15.93 1.37 4.58
N GLU A 135 -15.65 1.71 3.33
CA GLU A 135 -15.63 0.79 2.18
C GLU A 135 -14.30 0.02 2.06
N GLY A 136 -13.32 0.33 2.91
CA GLY A 136 -12.01 -0.33 2.92
C GLY A 136 -10.97 0.29 1.98
N GLU A 137 -11.28 1.41 1.34
CA GLU A 137 -10.42 2.12 0.40
C GLU A 137 -9.49 3.12 1.12
N ALA A 138 -8.31 3.38 0.54
CA ALA A 138 -7.37 4.34 1.07
C ALA A 138 -7.76 5.76 0.61
N GLN A 139 -7.97 6.66 1.56
CA GLN A 139 -8.29 8.06 1.32
C GLN A 139 -7.22 8.96 1.95
N ALA A 140 -6.83 10.00 1.20
CA ALA A 140 -5.90 11.00 1.67
C ALA A 140 -6.62 12.25 2.16
N MET A 141 -6.07 12.86 3.21
CA MET A 141 -6.44 14.19 3.68
C MET A 141 -5.19 14.99 4.02
N PHE A 142 -5.32 16.32 4.01
CA PHE A 142 -4.23 17.22 4.36
C PHE A 142 -4.37 17.73 5.79
N LEU A 143 -3.29 17.65 6.56
CA LEU A 143 -3.16 18.28 7.86
C LEU A 143 -2.09 19.38 7.78
N PRO A 144 -2.49 20.67 7.74
CA PRO A 144 -1.53 21.77 7.72
C PRO A 144 -0.59 21.71 8.94
N LEU A 145 0.68 22.06 8.74
CA LEU A 145 1.56 22.29 9.89
C LEU A 145 1.05 23.54 10.60
N LEU A 146 0.59 23.38 11.85
CA LEU A 146 0.27 24.52 12.71
C LEU A 146 1.55 25.30 12.94
N ASP A 147 1.48 26.61 12.74
CA ASP A 147 2.59 27.53 12.97
C ASP A 147 2.94 27.48 14.46
N SER A 148 3.99 26.71 14.81
CA SER A 148 4.56 26.70 16.14
C SER A 148 5.36 27.99 16.30
N ARG A 149 4.64 29.07 16.65
CA ARG A 149 5.26 30.29 17.17
C ARG A 149 6.12 29.99 18.39
#